data_AF-A0A7V5CBV9-F1
#
_entry.id   AF-A0A7V5CBV9-F1
#
_cell.length_a   1.000
_cell.length_b   1.000
_cell.length_c   1.000
_cell.angle_alpha   90.00
_cell.angle_beta   90.00
_cell.angle_gamma   90.00
#
_symmetry.space_group_name_H-M   'P 1'
#
loop_
_entity.id
_entity.type
_entity.pdbx_description
1 polymer ?
#
loop_
_entity_poly.entity_id
_entity_poly.type
_entity_poly.pdbx_seq_one_letter_code
_entity_poly.pdbx_strand_id
1 'polypeptide(L)'
;MSDIHYVRTEMLPEREPPASTTGAVGWMRKNLFDGWLNSILTIVSGVFILYVIAMIVPWAWSPTWNAESLDQCREIVDEAGKHEGACWGVVRDRWPQLLYGFYPQELRLRPTLAFFLLFVAIIPVLFSMISRRMNWFLLALVLLGATFFVASGPLMIAVQLVLAATLLYLGYTLIATNRDDRAEEIAAGARRLPNPLIFSGIFVFLMPWLLWGGSVWT
;
A
#
# COMPACT_ATOMS: atom_id res chain seq x y z
N MET A 1 48.41 28.53 -46.90
CA MET A 1 48.33 28.08 -45.49
C MET A 1 46.86 28.08 -45.15
N SER A 2 46.23 26.91 -45.06
CA SER A 2 44.79 26.79 -44.80
C SER A 2 44.53 27.00 -43.30
N ASP A 3 43.86 28.09 -42.94
CA ASP A 3 43.44 28.36 -41.56
C ASP A 3 42.25 27.47 -41.20
N ILE A 4 42.55 26.26 -40.74
CA ILE A 4 41.58 25.33 -40.17
C ILE A 4 41.54 25.59 -38.67
N HIS A 5 40.64 26.46 -38.23
CA HIS A 5 40.41 26.69 -36.81
C HIS A 5 39.59 25.53 -36.22
N TYR A 6 40.19 24.76 -35.32
CA TYR A 6 39.54 23.65 -34.60
C TYR A 6 38.55 24.08 -33.51
N VAL A 7 38.41 25.39 -33.28
CA VAL A 7 37.58 25.95 -32.21
C VAL A 7 36.37 26.62 -32.82
N ARG A 8 35.18 26.19 -32.37
CA ARG A 8 33.90 26.66 -32.88
C ARG A 8 33.63 28.10 -32.43
N THR A 9 33.25 28.97 -33.37
CA THR A 9 33.01 30.41 -33.15
C THR A 9 31.54 30.75 -32.87
N GLU A 10 30.63 29.81 -33.09
CA GLU A 10 29.18 29.97 -32.93
C GLU A 10 28.60 28.91 -31.99
N MET A 11 27.53 29.25 -31.26
CA MET A 11 26.84 28.30 -30.36
C MET A 11 26.00 27.30 -31.16
N LEU A 12 25.84 26.08 -30.63
CA LEU A 12 25.04 25.04 -31.30
C LEU A 12 23.55 25.34 -31.10
N PRO A 13 22.71 25.12 -32.12
CA PRO A 13 21.27 25.18 -31.92
C PRO A 13 20.85 24.09 -30.93
N GLU A 14 19.84 24.40 -30.10
CA GLU A 14 19.28 23.44 -29.17
C GLU A 14 18.72 22.23 -29.93
N ARG A 15 19.09 21.03 -29.48
CA ARG A 15 18.63 19.76 -30.04
C ARG A 15 17.93 18.99 -28.96
N GLU A 16 16.90 18.24 -29.36
CA GLU A 16 16.23 17.35 -28.43
C GLU A 16 17.23 16.35 -27.83
N PRO A 17 17.10 16.04 -26.53
CA PRO A 17 17.94 15.05 -25.88
C PRO A 17 17.78 13.70 -26.59
N PRO A 18 18.87 12.91 -26.71
CA PRO A 18 18.82 11.61 -27.37
C PRO A 18 17.69 10.74 -26.81
N ALA A 19 16.95 10.05 -27.67
CA ALA A 19 15.86 9.17 -27.23
C ALA A 19 16.31 8.07 -26.25
N SER A 20 17.62 7.76 -26.21
CA SER A 20 18.22 6.81 -25.27
C SER A 20 18.42 7.35 -23.86
N THR A 21 18.31 8.67 -23.63
CA THR A 21 18.49 9.32 -22.33
C THR A 21 17.17 9.86 -21.76
N THR A 22 16.08 9.79 -22.51
CA THR A 22 14.74 10.19 -22.09
C THR A 22 13.75 9.02 -22.11
N GLY A 23 12.60 9.20 -21.47
CA GLY A 23 11.54 8.20 -21.41
C GLY A 23 11.88 6.94 -20.60
N ALA A 24 11.12 5.86 -20.82
CA ALA A 24 11.24 4.61 -20.08
C ALA A 24 12.60 3.93 -20.30
N VAL A 25 13.13 3.97 -21.53
CA VAL A 25 14.41 3.34 -21.88
C VAL A 25 15.58 4.06 -21.19
N GLY A 26 15.60 5.40 -21.21
CA GLY A 26 16.59 6.18 -20.48
C GLY A 26 16.52 5.93 -18.97
N TRP A 27 15.31 5.83 -18.40
CA TRP A 27 15.11 5.48 -16.99
C TRP A 27 15.64 4.08 -16.67
N MET A 28 15.36 3.07 -17.49
CA MET A 28 15.86 1.70 -17.28
C MET A 28 17.39 1.63 -17.32
N ARG A 29 18.03 2.27 -18.31
CA ARG A 29 19.50 2.28 -18.37
C ARG A 29 20.10 2.95 -17.15
N LYS A 30 19.52 4.06 -16.70
CA LYS A 30 20.02 4.82 -15.55
C LYS A 30 19.78 4.13 -14.19
N ASN A 31 18.69 3.38 -14.04
CA ASN A 31 18.31 2.83 -12.73
C ASN A 31 18.54 1.31 -12.59
N LEU A 32 18.44 0.55 -13.69
CA LEU A 32 18.54 -0.92 -13.65
C LEU A 32 19.89 -1.43 -14.19
N PHE A 33 20.46 -0.74 -15.17
CA PHE A 33 21.68 -1.19 -15.87
C PHE A 33 22.86 -0.23 -15.70
N ASP A 34 22.90 0.50 -14.59
CA ASP A 34 23.99 1.42 -14.29
C ASP A 34 25.23 0.65 -13.80
N GLY A 35 26.10 0.31 -14.74
CA GLY A 35 27.30 -0.49 -14.48
C GLY A 35 27.06 -2.01 -14.47
N TRP A 36 28.17 -2.74 -14.39
CA TRP A 36 28.17 -4.20 -14.55
C TRP A 36 27.46 -4.94 -13.42
N LEU A 37 27.65 -4.54 -12.15
CA LEU A 37 27.01 -5.18 -11.00
C LEU A 37 25.49 -5.03 -11.04
N ASN A 38 24.98 -3.81 -11.26
CA ASN A 38 23.54 -3.57 -11.37
C ASN A 38 22.94 -4.30 -12.57
N SER A 39 23.65 -4.35 -13.70
CA SER A 39 23.21 -5.11 -14.86
C SER A 39 23.08 -6.61 -14.58
N ILE A 40 24.07 -7.21 -13.91
CA ILE A 40 24.01 -8.63 -13.51
C ILE A 40 22.83 -8.86 -12.55
N LEU A 41 22.70 -8.03 -11.51
CA LEU A 41 21.63 -8.16 -10.53
C LEU A 41 20.26 -8.05 -11.19
N THR A 42 20.06 -7.07 -12.07
CA THR A 42 18.81 -6.88 -12.81
C THR A 42 18.48 -8.10 -13.67
N ILE A 43 19.46 -8.65 -14.40
CA ILE A 43 19.23 -9.84 -15.25
C ILE A 43 18.89 -11.04 -14.37
N VAL A 44 19.64 -11.28 -13.29
CA VAL A 44 19.40 -12.40 -12.37
C VAL A 44 18.02 -12.28 -11.72
N SER A 45 17.67 -11.10 -11.21
CA SER A 45 16.34 -10.84 -10.64
C SER A 45 15.23 -11.03 -11.67
N GLY A 46 15.42 -10.55 -12.90
CA GLY A 46 14.46 -10.74 -13.99
C GLY A 46 14.25 -12.22 -14.34
N VAL A 47 15.34 -12.98 -14.49
CA VAL A 47 15.29 -14.44 -14.74
C VAL A 47 14.63 -15.16 -13.57
N PHE A 48 14.95 -14.80 -12.33
CA PHE A 48 14.33 -15.39 -11.15
C PHE A 48 12.82 -15.11 -11.10
N ILE A 49 12.40 -13.88 -11.39
CA ILE A 49 10.97 -13.53 -11.47
C ILE A 49 10.28 -14.38 -12.54
N LEU A 50 10.86 -14.49 -13.73
CA LEU A 50 10.30 -15.31 -14.81
C LEU A 50 10.23 -16.79 -14.42
N TYR A 51 11.25 -17.31 -13.74
CA TYR A 51 11.28 -18.68 -13.21
C TYR A 51 10.14 -18.93 -12.21
N VAL A 52 9.94 -18.02 -11.25
CA VAL A 52 8.86 -18.12 -10.25
C VAL A 52 7.49 -18.02 -10.93
N ILE A 53 7.31 -17.09 -11.87
CA ILE A 53 6.07 -16.94 -12.64
C ILE A 53 5.77 -18.21 -13.44
N ALA A 54 6.77 -18.78 -14.11
CA ALA A 54 6.62 -20.00 -14.90
C ALA A 54 6.22 -21.21 -14.04
N MET A 55 6.55 -21.23 -12.76
CA MET A 55 6.11 -22.27 -11.82
C MET A 55 4.70 -22.00 -11.27
N ILE A 56 4.43 -20.77 -10.81
CA ILE A 56 3.19 -20.44 -10.09
C ILE A 56 1.99 -20.31 -11.05
N VAL A 57 2.16 -19.63 -12.18
CA VAL A 57 1.02 -19.29 -13.05
C VAL A 57 0.34 -20.53 -13.64
N PRO A 58 1.06 -21.54 -14.18
CA PRO A 58 0.40 -22.74 -14.73
C PRO A 58 -0.36 -23.55 -13.67
N TRP A 59 0.14 -23.56 -12.42
CA TRP A 59 -0.50 -24.20 -11.28
C TRP A 59 -1.75 -23.41 -10.83
N ALA A 60 -1.63 -22.09 -10.71
CA ALA A 60 -2.73 -21.22 -10.29
C ALA A 60 -3.84 -21.16 -11.35
N TRP A 61 -3.50 -21.23 -12.64
CA TRP A 61 -4.45 -21.23 -13.75
C TRP A 61 -5.03 -22.64 -13.98
N SER A 62 -5.87 -23.06 -13.04
CA SER A 62 -6.51 -24.38 -12.98
C SER A 62 -8.01 -24.28 -13.28
N PRO A 63 -8.62 -25.23 -14.02
CA PRO A 63 -10.06 -25.23 -14.34
C PRO A 63 -10.98 -25.66 -13.17
N THR A 64 -10.45 -25.81 -11.95
CA THR A 64 -11.13 -26.37 -10.76
C THR A 64 -12.06 -25.38 -10.02
N TRP A 65 -12.42 -24.24 -10.62
CA TRP A 65 -13.20 -23.17 -9.99
C TRP A 65 -14.61 -23.59 -9.55
N ASN A 66 -15.20 -24.57 -10.25
CA ASN A 66 -16.55 -25.06 -9.98
C ASN A 66 -16.56 -26.43 -9.28
N ALA A 67 -15.41 -26.92 -8.81
CA ALA A 67 -15.34 -28.19 -8.11
C ALA A 67 -16.02 -28.11 -6.73
N GLU A 68 -16.80 -29.13 -6.39
CA GLU A 68 -17.55 -29.28 -5.14
C GLU A 68 -16.84 -30.20 -4.13
N SER A 69 -15.83 -30.96 -4.57
CA SER A 69 -15.04 -31.83 -3.71
C SER A 69 -13.56 -31.85 -4.09
N LEU A 70 -12.72 -32.28 -3.14
CA LEU A 70 -11.28 -32.46 -3.38
C LEU A 70 -11.01 -33.51 -4.46
N ASP A 71 -11.83 -34.57 -4.50
CA ASP A 71 -11.68 -35.64 -5.47
C ASP A 71 -12.05 -35.16 -6.87
N GLN A 72 -13.12 -34.38 -7.00
CA GLN A 72 -13.50 -33.75 -8.27
C GLN A 72 -12.42 -32.77 -8.78
N CYS A 73 -11.76 -32.03 -7.87
CA CYS A 73 -10.61 -31.21 -8.25
C CYS A 73 -9.47 -32.04 -8.89
N ARG A 74 -9.20 -33.24 -8.36
CA ARG A 74 -8.14 -34.12 -8.87
C ARG A 74 -8.50 -34.70 -10.23
N GLU A 75 -9.75 -35.13 -10.40
CA GLU A 75 -10.28 -35.63 -11.67
C GLU A 75 -10.18 -34.56 -12.77
N ILE A 76 -10.63 -33.33 -12.50
CA ILE A 76 -10.56 -32.22 -13.46
C ILE A 76 -9.12 -31.90 -13.87
N VAL A 77 -8.16 -32.01 -12.95
CA VAL A 77 -6.74 -31.74 -13.22
C VAL A 77 -6.12 -32.86 -14.07
N ASP A 78 -6.46 -34.12 -13.77
CA ASP A 78 -6.01 -35.29 -14.53
C ASP A 78 -6.59 -35.30 -15.96
N GLU A 79 -7.88 -34.99 -16.12
CA GLU A 79 -8.53 -34.82 -17.43
C GLU A 79 -7.90 -33.70 -18.27
N ALA A 80 -7.42 -32.65 -17.62
CA ALA A 80 -6.70 -31.56 -18.28
C ALA A 80 -5.25 -31.94 -18.66
N GLY A 81 -4.82 -33.18 -18.41
CA GLY A 81 -3.48 -33.67 -18.70
C GLY A 81 -2.40 -33.00 -17.86
N LYS A 82 -2.75 -32.45 -16.69
CA LYS A 82 -1.83 -31.80 -15.77
C LYS A 82 -1.56 -32.72 -14.58
N HIS A 83 -0.32 -32.76 -14.11
CA HIS A 83 0.04 -33.53 -12.91
C HIS A 83 -0.34 -32.81 -11.61
N GLU A 84 -0.39 -31.47 -11.63
CA GLU A 84 -0.65 -30.64 -10.46
C GLU A 84 -1.41 -29.37 -10.86
N GLY A 85 -2.24 -28.87 -9.95
CA GLY A 85 -2.97 -27.62 -10.11
C GLY A 85 -3.61 -27.16 -8.81
N ALA A 86 -3.90 -25.85 -8.72
CA ALA A 86 -4.67 -25.32 -7.60
C ALA A 86 -6.08 -25.91 -7.61
N CYS A 87 -6.63 -26.22 -6.42
CA CYS A 87 -8.03 -26.60 -6.23
C CYS A 87 -8.81 -25.38 -5.74
N TRP A 88 -9.38 -24.62 -6.68
CA TRP A 88 -10.10 -23.38 -6.38
C TRP A 88 -11.42 -23.61 -5.67
N GLY A 89 -12.06 -24.78 -5.84
CA GLY A 89 -13.25 -25.16 -5.09
C GLY A 89 -13.05 -25.09 -3.56
N VAL A 90 -11.92 -25.61 -3.06
CA VAL A 90 -11.59 -25.54 -1.62
C VAL A 90 -11.34 -24.09 -1.18
N VAL A 91 -10.62 -23.31 -1.99
CA VAL A 91 -10.35 -21.89 -1.69
C VAL A 91 -11.64 -21.10 -1.60
N ARG A 92 -12.59 -21.34 -2.52
CA ARG A 92 -13.92 -20.71 -2.52
C ARG A 92 -14.72 -21.08 -1.28
N ASP A 93 -14.84 -22.37 -0.97
CA ASP A 93 -15.65 -22.85 0.16
C ASP A 93 -15.07 -22.45 1.52
N ARG A 94 -13.74 -22.34 1.62
CA ARG A 94 -13.03 -22.01 2.87
C ARG A 94 -12.49 -20.60 2.91
N TRP A 95 -12.87 -19.73 1.96
CA TRP A 95 -12.39 -18.34 1.89
C TRP A 95 -12.51 -17.58 3.22
N PRO A 96 -13.64 -17.66 3.97
CA PRO A 96 -13.75 -17.02 5.28
C PRO A 96 -12.71 -17.52 6.29
N GLN A 97 -12.41 -18.82 6.29
CA GLN A 97 -11.45 -19.43 7.21
C GLN A 97 -10.00 -19.14 6.80
N LEU A 98 -9.71 -19.03 5.51
CA LEU A 98 -8.38 -18.61 5.02
C LEU A 98 -8.08 -17.15 5.36
N LEU A 99 -9.09 -16.27 5.27
CA LEU A 99 -8.92 -14.84 5.51
C LEU A 99 -8.94 -14.48 7.01
N TYR A 100 -9.82 -15.11 7.78
CA TYR A 100 -10.04 -14.78 9.20
C TYR A 100 -9.57 -15.86 10.17
N GLY A 101 -9.14 -17.03 9.72
CA GLY A 101 -8.77 -18.14 10.60
C GLY A 101 -9.96 -18.63 11.43
N PHE A 102 -9.75 -18.78 12.73
CA PHE A 102 -10.77 -19.20 13.71
C PHE A 102 -11.55 -18.03 14.32
N TYR A 103 -11.51 -16.85 13.71
CA TYR A 103 -12.19 -15.67 14.22
C TYR A 103 -13.73 -15.83 14.13
N PRO A 104 -14.49 -15.61 15.23
CA PRO A 104 -15.94 -15.77 15.23
C PRO A 104 -16.63 -14.88 14.18
N GLN A 105 -17.70 -15.38 13.56
CA GLN A 105 -18.34 -14.74 12.41
C GLN A 105 -18.81 -13.33 12.73
N GLU A 106 -19.40 -13.15 13.91
CA GLU A 106 -19.95 -11.93 14.47
C GLU A 106 -18.90 -10.87 14.78
N LEU A 107 -17.63 -11.28 14.95
CA LEU A 107 -16.53 -10.37 15.26
C LEU A 107 -15.67 -10.03 14.04
N ARG A 108 -15.84 -10.67 12.87
CA ARG A 108 -14.97 -10.48 11.67
C ARG A 108 -14.82 -9.03 11.19
N LEU A 109 -15.74 -8.14 11.55
CA LEU A 109 -15.62 -6.71 11.27
C LEU A 109 -14.37 -6.09 11.93
N ARG A 110 -13.94 -6.62 13.08
CA ARG A 110 -12.73 -6.18 13.81
C ARG A 110 -11.45 -6.30 12.98
N PRO A 111 -11.01 -7.51 12.55
CA PRO A 111 -9.82 -7.66 11.72
C PRO A 111 -9.96 -6.94 10.37
N THR A 112 -11.17 -6.88 9.81
CA THR A 112 -11.43 -6.12 8.57
C THR A 112 -11.14 -4.63 8.76
N LEU A 113 -11.70 -4.01 9.80
CA LEU A 113 -11.45 -2.59 10.09
C LEU A 113 -9.99 -2.34 10.47
N ALA A 114 -9.36 -3.21 11.27
CA ALA A 114 -7.94 -3.10 11.59
C ALA A 114 -7.07 -3.11 10.32
N PHE A 115 -7.36 -3.99 9.36
CA PHE A 115 -6.65 -4.04 8.08
C PHE A 115 -6.77 -2.73 7.30
N PHE A 116 -7.97 -2.15 7.17
CA PHE A 116 -8.14 -0.88 6.46
C PHE A 116 -7.56 0.32 7.22
N LEU A 117 -7.68 0.35 8.54
CA LEU A 117 -7.11 1.41 9.38
C LEU A 117 -5.57 1.40 9.34
N LEU A 118 -4.92 0.25 9.11
CA LEU A 118 -3.48 0.18 8.89
C LEU A 118 -3.05 1.03 7.67
N PHE A 119 -3.79 0.95 6.55
CA PHE A 119 -3.49 1.77 5.38
C PHE A 119 -3.69 3.26 5.68
N VAL A 120 -4.72 3.63 6.45
CA VAL A 120 -4.91 5.02 6.88
C VAL A 120 -3.76 5.49 7.77
N ALA A 121 -3.31 4.63 8.70
CA ALA A 121 -2.25 4.94 9.66
C ALA A 121 -0.85 5.03 9.04
N ILE A 122 -0.59 4.37 7.91
CA ILE A 122 0.70 4.41 7.21
C ILE A 122 0.83 5.55 6.19
N ILE A 123 -0.29 6.18 5.80
CA ILE A 123 -0.29 7.31 4.84
C ILE A 123 0.72 8.42 5.22
N PRO A 124 0.82 8.89 6.49
CA PRO A 124 1.80 9.90 6.89
C PRO A 124 3.27 9.49 6.75
N VAL A 125 3.54 8.18 6.73
CA VAL A 125 4.89 7.61 6.53
C VAL A 125 5.20 7.46 5.04
N LEU A 126 4.20 7.06 4.24
CA LEU A 126 4.36 6.84 2.81
C LEU A 126 4.45 8.16 2.03
N PHE A 127 3.78 9.22 2.49
CA PHE A 127 3.73 10.50 1.79
C PHE A 127 4.28 11.64 2.64
N SER A 128 5.44 12.17 2.25
CA SER A 128 6.11 13.30 2.91
C SER A 128 5.46 14.67 2.65
N MET A 129 4.48 14.75 1.73
CA MET A 129 3.79 15.99 1.32
C MET A 129 2.43 16.18 1.98
N ILE A 130 2.24 15.67 3.20
CA ILE A 130 0.97 15.76 3.93
C ILE A 130 0.95 17.01 4.82
N SER A 131 -0.13 17.80 4.71
CA SER A 131 -0.33 18.96 5.58
C SER A 131 -0.62 18.54 7.02
N ARG A 132 -0.27 19.40 7.99
CA ARG A 132 -0.50 19.12 9.42
C ARG A 132 -1.97 18.81 9.72
N ARG A 133 -2.90 19.53 9.09
CA ARG A 133 -4.36 19.33 9.27
C ARG A 133 -4.80 17.95 8.77
N MET A 134 -4.27 17.50 7.63
CA MET A 134 -4.56 16.18 7.09
C MET A 134 -4.03 15.08 8.01
N ASN A 135 -2.85 15.25 8.60
CA ASN A 135 -2.31 14.27 9.54
C ASN A 135 -3.19 14.12 10.81
N TRP A 136 -3.66 15.23 11.38
CA TRP A 136 -4.62 15.20 12.49
C TRP A 136 -5.98 14.60 12.10
N PHE A 137 -6.44 14.83 10.88
CA PHE A 137 -7.66 14.22 10.35
C PHE A 137 -7.51 12.69 10.26
N LEU A 138 -6.40 12.19 9.71
CA LEU A 138 -6.12 10.77 9.64
C LEU A 138 -6.00 10.14 11.03
N LEU A 139 -5.36 10.82 11.99
CA LEU A 139 -5.31 10.36 13.37
C LEU A 139 -6.70 10.24 13.99
N ALA A 140 -7.50 11.30 13.90
CA ALA A 140 -8.84 11.30 14.46
C ALA A 140 -9.72 10.20 13.82
N LEU A 141 -9.50 9.89 12.54
CA LEU A 141 -10.18 8.82 11.82
C LEU A 141 -9.79 7.45 12.36
N VAL A 142 -8.49 7.21 12.55
CA VAL A 142 -7.97 5.97 13.13
C VAL A 142 -8.45 5.79 14.57
N LEU A 143 -8.39 6.84 15.38
CA LEU A 143 -8.87 6.80 16.76
C LEU A 143 -10.38 6.55 16.83
N LEU A 144 -11.18 7.24 16.01
CA LEU A 144 -12.63 7.02 15.99
C LEU A 144 -12.95 5.57 15.57
N GLY A 145 -12.34 5.10 14.48
CA GLY A 145 -12.50 3.73 14.01
C GLY A 145 -12.07 2.70 15.06
N ALA A 146 -10.99 2.97 15.80
CA ALA A 146 -10.56 2.13 16.91
C ALA A 146 -11.62 2.09 18.03
N THR A 147 -12.21 3.22 18.39
CA THR A 147 -13.20 3.26 19.48
C THR A 147 -14.54 2.61 19.16
N PHE A 148 -14.80 2.20 17.91
CA PHE A 148 -16.07 1.63 17.48
C PHE A 148 -16.44 0.33 18.21
N PHE A 149 -15.44 -0.48 18.59
CA PHE A 149 -15.64 -1.77 19.25
C PHE A 149 -15.49 -1.75 20.78
N VAL A 150 -15.36 -0.56 21.37
CA VAL A 150 -15.26 -0.41 22.82
C VAL A 150 -16.67 -0.49 23.41
N ALA A 151 -16.82 -1.07 24.60
CA ALA A 151 -18.08 -1.02 25.33
C ALA A 151 -18.59 0.43 25.47
N SER A 152 -19.85 0.66 25.09
CA SER A 152 -20.46 1.99 25.05
C SER A 152 -20.89 2.45 26.44
N GLY A 153 -19.93 2.91 27.24
CA GLY A 153 -20.19 3.70 28.45
C GLY A 153 -20.38 5.20 28.14
N PRO A 154 -20.94 6.01 29.06
CA PRO A 154 -21.13 7.44 28.85
C PRO A 154 -19.84 8.18 28.47
N LEU A 155 -18.71 7.79 29.08
CA LEU A 155 -17.38 8.32 28.74
C LEU A 155 -16.99 8.00 27.29
N MET A 156 -17.18 6.75 26.84
CA MET A 156 -16.81 6.34 25.49
C MET A 156 -17.68 7.00 24.42
N ILE A 157 -18.97 7.19 24.72
CA ILE A 157 -19.88 7.95 23.85
C ILE A 157 -19.39 9.40 23.74
N ALA A 158 -19.02 10.04 24.86
CA ALA A 158 -18.47 11.39 24.82
C ALA A 158 -17.17 11.46 24.00
N VAL A 159 -16.26 10.49 24.15
CA VAL A 159 -15.03 10.38 23.34
C VAL A 159 -15.36 10.23 21.85
N GLN A 160 -16.27 9.35 21.48
CA GLN A 160 -16.70 9.14 20.09
C GLN A 160 -17.30 10.42 19.49
N LEU A 161 -18.15 11.14 20.23
CA LEU A 161 -18.74 12.40 19.79
C LEU A 161 -17.67 13.49 19.58
N VAL A 162 -16.70 13.60 20.50
CA VAL A 162 -15.58 14.55 20.36
C VAL A 162 -14.71 14.22 19.15
N LEU A 163 -14.38 12.94 18.94
CA LEU A 163 -13.61 12.49 17.78
C LEU A 163 -14.38 12.75 16.47
N ALA A 164 -15.68 12.45 16.44
CA ALA A 164 -16.53 12.72 15.28
C ALA A 164 -16.64 14.23 14.97
N ALA A 165 -16.84 15.06 15.99
CA ALA A 165 -16.87 16.52 15.82
C ALA A 165 -15.52 17.06 15.34
N THR A 166 -14.41 16.53 15.86
CA THR A 166 -13.06 16.88 15.42
C THR A 166 -12.84 16.51 13.96
N LEU A 167 -13.28 15.33 13.52
CA LEU A 167 -13.20 14.90 12.13
C LEU A 167 -14.02 15.79 11.20
N LEU A 168 -15.25 16.13 11.57
CA LEU A 168 -16.10 17.01 10.79
C LEU A 168 -15.50 18.42 10.67
N TYR A 169 -15.00 18.97 11.78
CA TYR A 169 -14.33 20.26 11.80
C TYR A 169 -13.07 20.26 10.91
N LEU A 170 -12.17 19.29 11.09
CA LEU A 170 -10.96 19.19 10.29
C LEU A 170 -11.28 18.95 8.81
N GLY A 171 -12.25 18.08 8.51
CA GLY A 171 -12.74 17.83 7.16
C GLY A 171 -13.27 19.09 6.49
N TYR A 172 -14.08 19.88 7.19
CA TYR A 172 -14.54 21.18 6.73
C TYR A 172 -13.36 22.13 6.44
N THR A 173 -12.39 22.23 7.37
CA THR A 173 -11.22 23.10 7.15
C THR A 173 -10.38 22.65 5.96
N LEU A 174 -10.26 21.34 5.70
CA LEU A 174 -9.50 20.81 4.55
C LEU A 174 -10.16 21.14 3.21
N ILE A 175 -11.50 21.18 3.18
CA ILE A 175 -12.28 21.51 1.99
C ILE A 175 -12.33 23.03 1.77
N ALA A 176 -12.50 23.80 2.86
CA ALA A 176 -12.64 25.25 2.80
C ALA A 176 -11.33 26.01 2.56
N THR A 177 -10.16 25.37 2.72
CA THR A 177 -8.85 26.02 2.52
C THR A 177 -8.49 26.07 1.03
N ASN A 178 -8.08 27.26 0.55
CA ASN A 178 -7.65 27.47 -0.83
C ASN A 178 -6.37 26.70 -1.17
N ARG A 179 -6.11 26.49 -2.47
CA ARG A 179 -4.95 25.73 -2.94
C ARG A 179 -3.62 26.37 -2.54
N ASP A 180 -3.53 27.70 -2.58
CA ASP A 180 -2.31 28.44 -2.27
C ASP A 180 -1.96 28.35 -0.78
N ASP A 181 -2.96 28.53 0.09
CA ASP A 181 -2.83 28.34 1.54
C ASP A 181 -2.43 26.90 1.89
N ARG A 182 -2.99 25.89 1.18
CA ARG A 182 -2.60 24.48 1.37
C ARG A 182 -1.15 24.23 0.97
N ALA A 183 -0.66 24.86 -0.10
CA ALA A 183 0.72 24.73 -0.53
C ALA A 183 1.69 25.35 0.50
N GLU A 184 1.33 26.50 1.07
CA GLU A 184 2.08 27.12 2.16
C GLU A 184 2.08 26.25 3.42
N GLU A 185 0.94 25.65 3.78
CA GLU A 185 0.86 24.72 4.91
C GLU A 185 1.69 23.44 4.72
N ILE A 186 1.79 22.91 3.50
CA ILE A 186 2.63 21.76 3.19
C ILE A 186 4.11 22.15 3.31
N ALA A 187 4.49 23.31 2.76
CA ALA A 187 5.85 23.84 2.86
C ALA A 187 6.26 24.16 4.31
N ALA A 188 5.35 24.73 5.10
CA ALA A 188 5.56 25.01 6.52
C ALA A 188 5.50 23.75 7.40
N GLY A 189 4.61 22.80 7.05
CA GLY A 189 4.42 21.53 7.73
C GLY A 189 5.65 20.63 7.66
N ALA A 190 6.34 20.59 6.52
CA ALA A 190 7.58 19.85 6.34
C ALA A 190 8.71 20.27 7.31
N ARG A 191 8.69 21.51 7.81
CA ARG A 191 9.74 22.05 8.71
C ARG A 191 9.48 21.89 10.21
N ARG A 192 8.29 21.44 10.64
CA ARG A 192 7.88 21.55 12.07
C ARG A 192 7.12 20.36 12.65
N LEU A 193 7.08 19.21 11.99
CA LEU A 193 6.31 18.08 12.50
C LEU A 193 7.03 17.35 13.65
N PRO A 194 6.43 17.22 14.85
CA PRO A 194 6.78 16.13 15.76
C PRO A 194 6.42 14.83 15.04
N ASN A 195 7.46 14.03 14.81
CA ASN A 195 7.51 12.73 14.13
C ASN A 195 6.17 12.17 13.59
N PRO A 196 5.94 12.11 12.26
CA PRO A 196 4.82 11.33 11.68
C PRO A 196 4.83 9.86 12.15
N LEU A 197 5.98 9.38 12.63
CA LEU A 197 6.17 8.09 13.29
C LEU A 197 5.33 7.89 14.56
N ILE A 198 4.98 8.95 15.30
CA ILE A 198 4.13 8.80 16.50
C ILE A 198 2.72 8.35 16.10
N PHE A 199 2.22 8.80 14.95
CA PHE A 199 0.90 8.46 14.43
C PHE A 199 0.78 6.98 14.07
N SER A 200 1.73 6.48 13.28
CA SER A 200 1.80 5.05 12.95
C SER A 200 2.19 4.20 14.16
N GLY A 201 3.01 4.75 15.06
CA GLY A 201 3.39 4.12 16.33
C GLY A 201 2.19 3.86 17.24
N ILE A 202 1.26 4.81 17.36
CA ILE A 202 0.01 4.63 18.12
C ILE A 202 -0.82 3.47 17.55
N PHE A 203 -0.90 3.34 16.23
CA PHE A 203 -1.66 2.25 15.60
C PHE A 203 -1.12 0.86 15.98
N VAL A 204 0.20 0.69 16.13
CA VAL A 204 0.80 -0.59 16.56
C VAL A 204 0.28 -1.01 17.94
N PHE A 205 0.00 -0.05 18.84
CA PHE A 205 -0.57 -0.35 20.16
C PHE A 205 -2.09 -0.50 20.13
N LEU A 206 -2.79 0.18 19.20
CA LEU A 206 -4.25 0.04 19.03
C LEU A 206 -4.65 -1.25 18.31
N MET A 207 -3.79 -1.77 17.42
CA MET A 207 -4.10 -2.92 16.57
C MET A 207 -4.34 -4.23 17.36
N PRO A 208 -3.53 -4.61 18.35
CA PRO A 208 -3.82 -5.75 19.20
C PRO A 208 -5.16 -5.61 19.94
N TRP A 209 -5.47 -4.41 20.41
CA TRP A 209 -6.73 -4.10 21.07
C TRP A 209 -7.93 -4.27 20.11
N LEU A 210 -7.82 -3.76 18.89
CA LEU A 210 -8.82 -3.90 17.83
C LEU A 210 -9.06 -5.37 17.47
N LEU A 211 -8.01 -6.18 17.43
CA LEU A 211 -8.07 -7.57 17.03
C LEU A 211 -8.58 -8.52 18.10
N TRP A 212 -8.33 -8.29 19.39
CA TRP A 212 -8.67 -9.28 20.41
C TRP A 212 -9.78 -8.79 21.34
N GLY A 213 -9.89 -7.48 21.53
CA GLY A 213 -10.82 -6.88 22.50
C GLY A 213 -10.42 -7.23 23.94
N GLY A 214 -10.31 -6.22 24.78
CA GLY A 214 -9.82 -6.38 26.16
C GLY A 214 -8.89 -5.22 26.50
N SER A 215 -8.58 -4.98 27.76
CA SER A 215 -7.47 -4.07 28.09
C SER A 215 -6.17 -4.65 27.55
N VAL A 216 -5.27 -3.80 27.03
CA VAL A 216 -3.90 -4.18 26.64
C VAL A 216 -3.07 -4.76 27.82
N TRP A 217 -3.67 -4.84 29.01
CA TRP A 217 -3.04 -5.06 30.32
C TRP A 217 -3.82 -6.02 31.24
N THR A 218 -4.49 -7.02 30.68
CA THR A 218 -5.04 -8.16 31.45
C THR A 218 -4.41 -9.46 31.01
#